data_AF-A0A957HZ03-F1
#
_entry.id   AF-A0A957HZ03-F1
#
_cell.length_a   1.000
_cell.length_b   1.000
_cell.length_c   1.000
_cell.angle_alpha   90.00
_cell.angle_beta   90.00
_cell.angle_gamma   90.00
#
_symmetry.space_group_name_H-M   'P 1'
#
loop_
_entity.id
_entity.type
_entity.pdbx_description
1 polymer ?
#
loop_
_entity_poly.entity_id
_entity_poly.type
_entity_poly.pdbx_seq_one_letter_code
_entity_poly.pdbx_strand_id
1 'polypeptide(L)' 'MAVRYCYLCQQEPFAQRAGETALEEGDTCPVCYQPTCRRHLTTVRWRWRSSGETDSALICRQCQRSYAHRTWDAHNR' A
#
# COMPACT_ATOMS: atom_id res chain seq x y z
N MET A 1 0.03 -10.45 8.10
CA MET A 1 -0.05 -11.78 7.45
C MET A 1 1.12 -11.87 6.49
N ALA A 2 1.99 -12.88 6.57
CA ALA A 2 3.10 -12.96 5.61
C ALA A 2 2.58 -13.24 4.19
N VAL A 3 2.99 -12.46 3.20
CA VAL A 3 2.64 -12.67 1.79
C VAL A 3 3.73 -13.47 1.10
N ARG A 4 3.36 -14.42 0.24
CA ARG A 4 4.35 -15.29 -0.47
C ARG A 4 4.95 -14.63 -1.71
N TYR A 5 4.27 -13.64 -2.25
CA TYR A 5 4.71 -12.90 -3.43
C TYR A 5 4.14 -11.49 -3.40
N CYS A 6 4.74 -10.59 -4.16
CA CYS A 6 4.24 -9.24 -4.36
C CYS A 6 3.82 -9.04 -5.80
N TYR A 7 2.56 -8.67 -6.02
CA TYR A 7 2.00 -8.35 -7.34
C TYR A 7 2.81 -7.27 -8.06
N LEU A 8 3.21 -6.21 -7.34
CA LEU A 8 3.99 -5.10 -7.91
C LEU A 8 5.42 -5.50 -8.28
N CYS A 9 6.08 -6.35 -7.47
CA CYS A 9 7.39 -6.89 -7.81
C CYS A 9 7.35 -7.79 -9.06
N GLN A 10 6.21 -8.43 -9.35
CA GLN A 10 6.07 -9.26 -10.54
C GLN A 10 5.81 -8.44 -11.81
N GLN A 11 5.19 -7.26 -11.68
CA GLN A 11 4.92 -6.39 -12.84
C GLN A 11 6.15 -5.62 -13.33
N GLU A 12 7.11 -5.30 -12.45
CA GLU A 12 8.34 -4.61 -12.84
C GLU A 12 9.55 -5.56 -12.75
N PRO A 13 9.97 -6.21 -13.86
CA PRO A 13 11.10 -7.15 -13.84
C PRO A 13 12.44 -6.51 -13.43
N PHE A 14 12.55 -5.18 -13.46
CA PHE A 14 13.74 -4.41 -13.03
C PHE A 14 13.63 -3.81 -11.63
N ALA A 15 12.45 -3.82 -11.01
CA ALA A 15 12.34 -3.42 -9.62
C ALA A 15 12.98 -4.52 -8.78
N GLN A 16 14.02 -4.19 -8.00
CA GLN A 16 14.60 -5.10 -7.01
C GLN A 16 13.48 -5.85 -6.29
N ARG A 17 13.44 -7.18 -6.49
CA ARG A 17 12.50 -8.05 -5.79
C ARG A 17 12.64 -7.76 -4.30
N ALA A 18 11.50 -7.63 -3.62
CA ALA A 18 11.51 -7.56 -2.16
C ALA A 18 12.23 -8.82 -1.65
N GLY A 19 13.25 -8.64 -0.81
CA GLY A 19 13.85 -9.76 -0.07
C GLY A 19 12.79 -10.44 0.80
N GLU A 20 13.08 -11.66 1.25
CA GLU A 20 12.14 -12.50 2.02
C GLU A 20 11.53 -11.74 3.21
N THR A 21 12.32 -10.93 3.93
CA THR A 21 11.85 -10.09 5.04
C THR A 21 10.72 -9.12 4.64
N ALA A 22 10.79 -8.53 3.45
CA ALA A 22 9.76 -7.60 2.98
C ALA A 22 8.47 -8.32 2.57
N LEU A 23 8.53 -9.62 2.28
CA LEU A 23 7.38 -10.48 2.01
C LEU A 23 6.73 -10.95 3.32
N GLU A 24 7.52 -11.24 4.35
CA GLU A 24 7.02 -11.58 5.69
C GLU A 24 6.25 -10.42 6.33
N GLU A 25 6.74 -9.20 6.16
CA GLU A 25 6.09 -7.96 6.62
C GLU A 25 5.07 -7.39 5.62
N GLY A 26 4.84 -8.07 4.50
CA GLY A 26 3.84 -7.63 3.53
C GLY A 26 2.41 -7.86 4.00
N ASP A 27 1.47 -7.40 3.19
CA ASP A 27 0.04 -7.48 3.49
C ASP A 27 -0.79 -7.41 2.20
N THR A 28 -2.07 -7.73 2.31
CA THR A 28 -3.03 -7.65 1.20
C THR A 28 -3.60 -6.24 1.12
N CYS A 29 -3.49 -5.60 -0.04
CA CYS A 29 -4.07 -4.29 -0.26
C CYS A 29 -5.61 -4.38 -0.17
N PRO A 30 -6.30 -3.61 0.70
CA PRO A 30 -7.76 -3.69 0.85
C PRO A 30 -8.52 -3.11 -0.34
N VAL A 31 -7.85 -2.42 -1.26
CA VAL A 31 -8.45 -1.77 -2.43
C VAL A 31 -8.48 -2.70 -3.64
N CYS A 32 -7.35 -3.33 -3.96
CA CYS A 32 -7.23 -4.23 -5.11
C CYS A 32 -7.15 -5.72 -4.72
N TYR A 33 -7.15 -6.03 -3.42
CA TYR A 33 -7.05 -7.38 -2.87
C TYR A 33 -5.81 -8.16 -3.34
N GLN A 34 -4.77 -7.46 -3.78
CA GLN A 34 -3.52 -8.08 -4.23
C GLN A 34 -2.48 -8.14 -3.09
N PRO A 35 -1.74 -9.26 -2.96
CA PRO A 35 -0.66 -9.38 -1.99
C PRO A 35 0.52 -8.49 -2.37
N THR A 36 1.00 -7.71 -1.40
CA THR A 36 1.99 -6.67 -1.61
C THR A 36 3.05 -6.70 -0.53
N CYS A 37 4.33 -6.69 -0.91
CA CYS A 37 5.43 -6.63 0.06
C CYS A 37 5.44 -5.29 0.80
N ARG A 38 6.03 -5.26 2.00
CA ARG A 38 6.11 -4.06 2.84
C ARG A 38 6.66 -2.83 2.13
N ARG A 39 7.62 -3.04 1.21
CA ARG A 39 8.26 -1.99 0.40
C ARG A 39 7.31 -1.30 -0.58
N HIS A 40 6.31 -2.04 -1.07
CA HIS A 40 5.31 -1.55 -2.00
C HIS A 40 3.98 -1.20 -1.33
N LEU A 41 3.88 -1.37 -0.02
CA LEU A 41 2.81 -0.84 0.81
C LEU A 41 3.12 0.58 1.25
N THR A 42 2.06 1.35 1.44
CA THR A 42 2.09 2.72 1.93
C THR A 42 0.87 2.97 2.79
N THR A 43 1.02 3.76 3.84
CA THR A 43 -0.10 4.14 4.70
C THR A 43 -0.73 5.41 4.12
N VAL A 44 -2.01 5.35 3.82
CA VAL A 44 -2.80 6.55 3.50
C VAL A 44 -3.62 6.96 4.71
N ARG A 45 -3.80 8.27 4.89
CA ARG A 45 -4.63 8.85 5.93
C ARG A 45 -5.69 9.73 5.29
N TRP A 46 -6.85 9.78 5.90
CA TRP A 46 -7.93 10.68 5.49
C TRP A 46 -8.73 11.11 6.70
N ARG A 47 -9.39 12.25 6.56
CA ARG A 47 -10.27 12.80 7.57
C ARG A 47 -11.72 12.68 7.11
N TRP A 48 -12.57 12.08 7.94
CA TRP A 48 -14.00 12.00 7.70
C TRP A 48 -14.63 13.39 7.82
N ARG A 49 -15.35 13.84 6.79
CA ARG A 49 -16.01 15.16 6.80
C ARG A 49 -17.15 15.25 7.81
N SER A 50 -17.80 14.12 8.11
CA SER A 50 -18.94 14.03 9.02
C SER A 50 -18.54 14.02 10.50
N SER A 51 -17.56 13.20 10.88
CA SER A 51 -17.12 13.07 12.28
C SER A 51 -15.87 13.88 12.60
N GLY A 52 -15.12 14.32 11.58
CA GLY A 52 -13.82 14.96 11.77
C GLY A 52 -12.71 13.99 12.19
N GLU A 53 -13.00 12.70 12.34
CA GLU A 53 -12.04 11.66 12.73
C GLU A 53 -11.04 11.40 11.62
N THR A 54 -9.81 11.07 12.02
CA THR A 54 -8.75 10.67 11.10
C THR A 54 -8.62 9.16 11.12
N ASP A 55 -8.70 8.56 9.95
CA ASP A 55 -8.53 7.12 9.76
C ASP A 55 -7.33 6.85 8.86
N SER A 56 -6.82 5.63 8.89
CA SER A 56 -5.66 5.22 8.12
C SER A 56 -5.77 3.79 7.64
N ALA A 57 -5.28 3.54 6.43
CA ALA A 57 -5.21 2.20 5.86
C ALA A 57 -3.87 1.97 5.17
N LEU A 58 -3.42 0.73 5.22
CA LEU A 58 -2.25 0.26 4.50
C LEU A 58 -2.69 -0.21 3.11
N ILE A 59 -2.24 0.46 2.05
CA ILE A 59 -2.60 0.15 0.66
C ILE A 59 -1.34 -0.01 -0.19
N CYS A 60 -1.46 -0.61 -1.38
CA CYS A 60 -0.33 -0.68 -2.30
C CYS A 60 -0.07 0.67 -2.99
N ARG A 61 1.20 0.95 -3.33
CA ARG A 61 1.61 2.21 -4.00
C ARG A 61 0.93 2.45 -5.34
N GLN A 62 0.57 1.40 -6.07
CA GLN A 62 -0.18 1.55 -7.31
C GLN A 62 -1.60 2.06 -7.03
N CYS A 63 -2.31 1.50 -6.05
CA CYS A 63 -3.60 2.03 -5.64
C CYS A 63 -3.47 3.47 -5.13
N GLN A 64 -2.45 3.77 -4.31
CA GLN A 64 -2.21 5.15 -3.88
C GLN A 64 -2.08 6.13 -5.07
N ARG A 65 -1.28 5.77 -6.10
CA ARG A 65 -1.12 6.57 -7.32
C ARG A 65 -2.41 6.65 -8.13
N SER A 66 -3.10 5.53 -8.32
CA SER A 66 -4.37 5.49 -9.04
C SER A 66 -5.40 6.37 -8.36
N TYR A 67 -5.47 6.40 -7.03
CA TYR A 67 -6.41 7.21 -6.27
C TYR A 67 -5.89 8.62 -5.93
N ALA A 68 -4.79 9.09 -6.53
CA ALA A 68 -4.20 10.40 -6.27
C ALA A 68 -5.14 11.59 -6.57
N HIS A 69 -6.23 11.36 -7.32
CA HIS A 69 -7.28 12.35 -7.58
C HIS A 69 -8.27 12.51 -6.41
N ARG A 70 -8.27 11.60 -5.42
CA ARG A 70 -8.88 11.85 -4.11
C ARG A 70 -7.78 12.43 -3.23
N THR A 71 -8.05 13.53 -2.56
CA THR A 71 -7.17 14.15 -1.56
C THR A 71 -6.93 13.20 -0.38
N TRP A 72 -6.08 12.19 -0.55
CA TRP A 72 -5.47 11.49 0.56
C TRP A 72 -4.38 12.41 1.07
N ASP A 73 -4.48 12.83 2.33
CA ASP A 73 -3.38 13.57 2.96
C ASP A 73 -2.16 12.64 2.95
N ALA A 74 -1.22 12.93 2.05
CA ALA A 74 0.04 12.19 1.99
C ALA A 74 0.75 12.43 3.32
N HIS A 75 0.89 11.37 4.12
CA HIS A 75 1.64 11.42 5.37
C HIS A 75 3.14 11.48 5.03
N ASN A 76 3.61 12.66 4.63
CA ASN A 76 5.04 12.94 4.55
C ASN A 76 5.56 13.08 5.98
N ARG A 77 6.43 12.16 6.39
CA ARG A 77 7.29 12.29 7.56
C ARG A 77 8.73 12.24 7.09
#